data_AF-G4ZAG4-F1
#
_entry.id   AF-G4ZAG4-F1
#
_cell.length_a   1.000
_cell.length_b   1.000
_cell.length_c   1.000
_cell.angle_alpha   90.00
_cell.angle_beta   90.00
_cell.angle_gamma   90.00
#
_symmetry.space_group_name_H-M   'P 1'
#
loop_
_entity.id
_entity.type
_entity.pdbx_description
1 polymer ?
#
loop_
_entity_poly.entity_id
_entity_poly.type
_entity_poly.pdbx_seq_one_letter_code
_entity_poly.pdbx_strand_id
1 'polypeptide(L)'
;ITNADLENLSDNDFEVIRNALYNSHVIVLKNQQGVSARAQYELTKRFDPASSTYGHGKTLDVKRSMLHPDLKTVPHQPQVQIIGHGHYDEYEGLKDFTLKHPHHKVFHKTAIPDEDDLNFTRFYRCHIDAALYALSPPKVTTLLAVKVPAGRRQTLRYDDGTGDELDVPLGTTAFVSGQNMYELLSDKDKEFVRAAKVEYAPHPYVWMSKASWDRMASCTSEQRELF
;
A
#
# COMPACT_ATOMS: atom_id res chain seq x y z
N ILE A 1 4.05 15.55 -12.14
CA ILE A 1 4.96 16.69 -11.91
C ILE A 1 6.34 16.30 -12.43
N THR A 2 6.98 17.19 -13.18
CA THR A 2 8.34 17.02 -13.73
C THR A 2 9.28 18.07 -13.13
N ASN A 3 10.59 17.86 -13.21
CA ASN A 3 11.64 18.80 -12.76
C ASN A 3 11.62 19.17 -11.27
N ALA A 4 11.07 18.30 -10.42
CA ALA A 4 11.23 18.43 -8.98
C ALA A 4 12.59 17.88 -8.56
N ASP A 5 13.38 18.67 -7.83
CA ASP A 5 14.58 18.19 -7.14
C ASP A 5 14.20 17.83 -5.69
N LEU A 6 14.03 16.54 -5.41
CA LEU A 6 13.67 16.07 -4.07
C LEU A 6 14.86 16.10 -3.09
N GLU A 7 16.10 16.12 -3.57
CA GLU A 7 17.27 16.24 -2.70
C GLU A 7 17.42 17.64 -2.13
N ASN A 8 16.96 18.65 -2.89
CA ASN A 8 17.04 20.08 -2.52
C ASN A 8 15.69 20.78 -2.70
N LEU A 9 14.62 20.19 -2.18
CA LEU A 9 13.26 20.68 -2.40
C LEU A 9 13.05 22.08 -1.79
N SER A 10 12.71 23.06 -2.62
CA SER A 10 12.34 24.40 -2.16
C SER A 10 10.95 24.42 -1.51
N ASP A 11 10.66 25.45 -0.70
CA ASP A 11 9.32 25.60 -0.11
C ASP A 11 8.25 25.83 -1.18
N ASN A 12 8.58 26.57 -2.24
CA ASN A 12 7.67 26.81 -3.35
C ASN A 12 7.34 25.51 -4.12
N ASP A 13 8.34 24.67 -4.39
CA ASP A 13 8.11 23.38 -5.05
C ASP A 13 7.31 22.43 -4.15
N PHE A 14 7.59 22.44 -2.85
CA PHE A 14 6.79 21.68 -1.88
C PHE A 14 5.33 22.11 -1.88
N GLU A 15 5.04 23.42 -1.91
CA GLU A 15 3.66 23.93 -1.97
C GLU A 15 2.93 23.48 -3.24
N VAL A 16 3.60 23.48 -4.40
CA VAL A 16 3.04 22.94 -5.65
C VAL A 16 2.73 21.46 -5.50
N ILE A 17 3.65 20.67 -4.97
CA ILE A 17 3.48 19.22 -4.74
C ILE A 17 2.33 18.97 -3.77
N ARG A 18 2.27 19.70 -2.65
CA ARG A 18 1.23 19.56 -1.62
C ARG A 18 -0.15 19.84 -2.18
N ASN A 19 -0.31 20.96 -2.88
CA ASN A 19 -1.59 21.35 -3.45
C ASN A 19 -2.02 20.37 -4.55
N ALA A 20 -1.09 19.92 -5.39
CA ALA A 20 -1.40 18.91 -6.41
C ALA A 20 -1.86 17.58 -5.77
N LEU A 21 -1.20 17.13 -4.70
CA LEU A 21 -1.56 15.91 -4.00
C LEU A 21 -2.94 16.01 -3.35
N TYR A 22 -3.24 17.09 -2.62
CA TYR A 22 -4.54 17.22 -1.95
C TYR A 22 -5.72 17.42 -2.91
N ASN A 23 -5.47 17.96 -4.11
CA ASN A 23 -6.50 18.08 -5.13
C ASN A 23 -6.69 16.82 -5.99
N SER A 24 -5.62 16.04 -6.21
CA SER A 24 -5.65 14.88 -7.14
C SER A 24 -5.61 13.53 -6.43
N HIS A 25 -5.38 13.52 -5.11
CA HIS A 25 -5.17 12.37 -4.22
C HIS A 25 -3.96 11.49 -4.53
N VAL A 26 -3.56 11.35 -5.79
CA VAL A 26 -2.37 10.64 -6.25
C VAL A 26 -1.65 11.50 -7.29
N ILE A 27 -0.35 11.69 -7.11
CA ILE A 27 0.50 12.38 -8.07
C ILE A 27 1.75 11.56 -8.35
N VAL A 28 2.26 11.69 -9.57
CA VAL A 28 3.53 11.06 -9.97
C VAL A 28 4.59 12.15 -10.17
N LEU A 29 5.66 12.05 -9.39
CA LEU A 29 6.89 12.83 -9.58
C LEU A 29 7.78 12.05 -10.55
N LYS A 30 7.99 12.59 -11.75
CA LYS A 30 8.76 11.92 -12.81
C LYS A 30 10.26 12.19 -12.64
N ASN A 31 11.07 11.29 -13.20
CA ASN A 31 12.54 11.41 -13.25
C ASN A 31 13.21 11.50 -11.87
N GLN A 32 12.74 10.67 -10.93
CA GLN A 32 13.25 10.62 -9.55
C GLN A 32 14.17 9.41 -9.32
N GLN A 33 14.80 8.89 -10.37
CA GLN A 33 15.79 7.82 -10.23
C GLN A 33 16.98 8.33 -9.42
N GLY A 34 17.39 7.57 -8.39
CA GLY A 34 18.53 7.92 -7.56
C GLY A 34 18.24 8.86 -6.39
N VAL A 35 16.96 9.24 -6.17
CA VAL A 35 16.57 9.93 -4.93
C VAL A 35 16.91 9.05 -3.73
N SER A 36 17.57 9.65 -2.73
CA SER A 36 17.98 8.97 -1.50
C SER A 36 16.80 8.68 -0.59
N ALA A 37 16.93 7.65 0.24
CA ALA A 37 15.97 7.36 1.31
C ALA A 37 15.75 8.57 2.23
N ARG A 38 16.80 9.37 2.48
CA ARG A 38 16.72 10.62 3.25
C ARG A 38 15.78 11.62 2.59
N ALA A 39 15.97 11.94 1.31
CA ALA A 39 15.14 12.89 0.58
C ALA A 39 13.67 12.44 0.49
N GLN A 40 13.42 11.14 0.26
CA GLN A 40 12.06 10.59 0.30
C GLN A 40 11.41 10.78 1.69
N TYR A 41 12.15 10.49 2.76
CA TYR A 41 11.68 10.70 4.12
C TYR A 41 11.41 12.18 4.40
N GLU A 42 12.32 13.08 4.03
CA GLU A 42 12.18 14.53 4.23
C GLU A 42 10.94 15.09 3.51
N LEU A 43 10.69 14.69 2.26
CA LEU A 43 9.45 15.05 1.55
C LEU A 43 8.21 14.65 2.35
N THR A 44 8.17 13.41 2.82
CA THR A 44 7.05 12.86 3.63
C THR A 44 6.89 13.64 4.93
N LYS A 45 8.01 13.93 5.61
CA LYS A 45 8.06 14.67 6.88
C LYS A 45 7.53 16.10 6.74
N ARG A 46 7.66 16.74 5.58
CA ARG A 46 7.09 18.08 5.35
C ARG A 46 5.56 18.09 5.37
N PHE A 47 4.90 17.01 4.96
CA PHE A 47 3.43 16.87 5.09
C PHE A 47 2.97 16.64 6.52
N ASP A 48 3.79 15.93 7.31
CA ASP A 48 3.52 15.68 8.72
C ASP A 48 4.78 15.82 9.59
N PRO A 49 5.08 17.05 10.07
CA PRO A 49 6.24 17.30 10.91
C PRO A 49 6.24 16.53 12.23
N ALA A 50 5.10 15.97 12.67
CA ALA A 50 5.03 15.13 13.87
C ALA A 50 5.47 13.68 13.63
N SER A 51 5.46 13.21 12.37
CA SER A 51 5.75 11.81 12.03
C SER A 51 7.22 11.45 12.25
N SER A 52 7.52 10.59 13.21
CA SER A 52 8.90 10.22 13.57
C SER A 52 9.22 8.73 13.38
N THR A 53 8.20 7.90 13.15
CA THR A 53 8.32 6.44 13.06
C THR A 53 7.50 5.87 11.91
N TYR A 54 7.96 4.75 11.36
CA TYR A 54 7.17 3.92 10.45
C TYR A 54 6.31 2.93 11.26
N GLY A 55 5.01 2.87 10.96
CA GLY A 55 4.07 1.96 11.61
C GLY A 55 4.06 2.10 13.14
N HIS A 56 4.06 0.96 13.84
CA HIS A 56 4.07 0.89 15.32
C HIS A 56 5.48 0.98 15.94
N GLY A 57 6.51 1.34 15.19
CA GLY A 57 7.89 1.25 15.67
C GLY A 57 8.27 -0.20 16.05
N LYS A 58 8.89 -0.41 17.22
CA LYS A 58 9.21 -1.75 17.75
C LYS A 58 7.98 -2.36 18.42
N THR A 59 7.06 -2.93 17.64
CA THR A 59 5.93 -3.70 18.18
C THR A 59 6.40 -5.01 18.84
N LEU A 60 5.71 -5.43 19.90
CA LEU A 60 6.00 -6.61 20.73
C LEU A 60 5.94 -7.96 20.00
N ASP A 61 5.43 -8.03 18.76
CA ASP A 61 5.26 -9.30 18.05
C ASP A 61 5.37 -9.14 16.52
N VAL A 62 6.42 -8.42 16.06
CA VAL A 62 6.64 -8.15 14.63
C VAL A 62 6.61 -9.46 13.81
N LYS A 63 7.05 -10.59 14.38
CA LYS A 63 7.06 -11.92 13.73
C LYS A 63 5.68 -12.46 13.35
N ARG A 64 4.60 -12.02 14.01
CA ARG A 64 3.21 -12.42 13.70
C ARG A 64 2.52 -11.50 12.71
N SER A 65 3.12 -10.36 12.37
CA SER A 65 2.54 -9.44 11.39
C SER A 65 2.65 -10.02 9.98
N MET A 66 1.53 -10.03 9.24
CA MET A 66 1.54 -10.40 7.83
C MET A 66 2.49 -9.54 6.97
N LEU A 67 2.86 -8.34 7.45
CA LEU A 67 3.74 -7.41 6.73
C LEU A 67 5.24 -7.67 6.98
N HIS A 68 5.61 -8.36 8.06
CA HIS A 68 7.03 -8.59 8.40
C HIS A 68 7.84 -9.31 7.31
N PRO A 69 7.34 -10.38 6.64
CA PRO A 69 8.13 -11.03 5.60
C PRO A 69 8.34 -10.16 4.36
N ASP A 70 7.51 -9.13 4.17
CA ASP A 70 7.43 -8.39 2.90
C ASP A 70 8.24 -7.07 2.93
N LEU A 71 8.70 -6.64 4.11
CA LEU A 71 9.39 -5.37 4.33
C LEU A 71 10.83 -5.55 4.81
N LYS A 72 11.75 -4.73 4.31
CA LYS A 72 13.10 -4.56 4.86
C LYS A 72 13.35 -3.10 5.21
N THR A 73 13.80 -2.83 6.42
CA THR A 73 14.12 -1.48 6.89
C THR A 73 15.47 -1.01 6.37
N VAL A 74 15.56 0.22 5.86
CA VAL A 74 16.84 0.85 5.47
C VAL A 74 17.65 1.18 6.75
N PRO A 75 18.84 0.61 6.96
CA PRO A 75 19.61 0.77 8.20
C PRO A 75 19.96 2.23 8.54
N HIS A 76 20.33 3.04 7.54
CA HIS A 76 20.71 4.45 7.75
C HIS A 76 19.52 5.42 7.70
N GLN A 77 18.32 4.95 7.37
CA GLN A 77 17.08 5.75 7.36
C GLN A 77 15.87 4.86 7.74
N PRO A 78 15.70 4.48 9.02
CA PRO A 78 14.75 3.44 9.44
C PRO A 78 13.26 3.75 9.18
N GLN A 79 12.91 5.00 8.88
CA GLN A 79 11.57 5.42 8.47
C GLN A 79 11.23 4.96 7.05
N VAL A 80 12.23 4.54 6.27
CA VAL A 80 12.05 4.04 4.90
C VAL A 80 12.10 2.51 4.90
N GLN A 81 11.14 1.93 4.20
CA GLN A 81 10.99 0.49 4.03
C GLN A 81 11.16 0.12 2.56
N ILE A 82 11.78 -1.03 2.32
CA ILE A 82 11.99 -1.60 1.01
C ILE A 82 10.97 -2.73 0.83
N ILE A 83 10.19 -2.62 -0.24
CA ILE A 83 9.29 -3.65 -0.76
C ILE A 83 9.78 -4.11 -2.13
N GLY A 84 9.55 -5.37 -2.48
CA GLY A 84 9.92 -5.89 -3.78
C GLY A 84 9.77 -7.39 -3.90
N HIS A 85 10.47 -7.95 -4.89
CA HIS A 85 10.47 -9.38 -5.16
C HIS A 85 11.87 -9.84 -5.59
N GLY A 86 12.25 -11.04 -5.15
CA GLY A 86 13.47 -11.71 -5.59
C GLY A 86 14.70 -11.38 -4.75
N HIS A 87 15.84 -11.90 -5.20
CA HIS A 87 17.13 -11.78 -4.54
C HIS A 87 17.86 -10.47 -4.90
N TYR A 88 18.55 -9.89 -3.92
CA TYR A 88 19.37 -8.69 -4.04
C TYR A 88 20.71 -8.88 -3.33
N ASP A 89 21.80 -8.57 -4.04
CA ASP A 89 23.15 -8.67 -3.48
C ASP A 89 23.44 -7.53 -2.50
N GLU A 90 23.09 -6.29 -2.86
CA GLU A 90 23.22 -5.12 -1.99
C GLU A 90 22.25 -4.00 -2.41
N TYR A 91 21.62 -3.34 -1.44
CA TYR A 91 20.83 -2.12 -1.64
C TYR A 91 20.63 -1.36 -0.32
N GLU A 92 20.84 -0.04 -0.32
CA GLU A 92 20.66 0.84 0.87
C GLU A 92 21.41 0.33 2.14
N GLY A 93 22.55 -0.34 1.95
CA GLY A 93 23.36 -0.91 3.05
C GLY A 93 22.89 -2.27 3.57
N LEU A 94 21.81 -2.85 3.02
CA LEU A 94 21.47 -4.26 3.20
C LEU A 94 22.26 -5.11 2.22
N LYS A 95 22.73 -6.28 2.65
CA LYS A 95 23.49 -7.23 1.83
C LYS A 95 22.83 -8.60 1.85
N ASP A 96 22.92 -9.31 0.73
CA ASP A 96 22.48 -10.70 0.54
C ASP A 96 21.08 -10.96 1.13
N PHE A 97 20.07 -10.29 0.55
CA PHE A 97 18.70 -10.36 1.07
C PHE A 97 17.68 -10.63 -0.04
N THR A 98 16.62 -11.35 0.32
CA THR A 98 15.50 -11.63 -0.56
C THR A 98 14.27 -10.85 -0.13
N LEU A 99 13.61 -10.21 -1.09
CA LEU A 99 12.31 -9.58 -0.93
C LEU A 99 11.21 -10.53 -1.40
N LYS A 100 10.09 -10.53 -0.67
CA LYS A 100 8.91 -11.28 -1.03
C LYS A 100 7.80 -10.30 -1.38
N HIS A 101 7.19 -10.52 -2.55
CA HIS A 101 6.00 -9.78 -2.94
C HIS A 101 4.77 -10.57 -2.50
N PRO A 102 3.76 -9.93 -1.90
CA PRO A 102 2.52 -10.58 -1.54
C PRO A 102 1.81 -11.15 -2.77
N HIS A 103 1.06 -12.23 -2.56
CA HIS A 103 0.40 -12.96 -3.64
C HIS A 103 -1.06 -13.20 -3.28
N HIS A 104 -2.00 -13.04 -4.22
CA HIS A 104 -3.43 -13.15 -3.94
C HIS A 104 -3.81 -14.48 -3.23
N LYS A 105 -3.18 -15.59 -3.61
CA LYS A 105 -3.39 -16.92 -3.00
C LYS A 105 -3.20 -17.03 -1.48
N VAL A 106 -2.48 -16.11 -0.84
CA VAL A 106 -2.24 -16.19 0.61
C VAL A 106 -3.32 -15.49 1.43
N PHE A 107 -4.19 -14.72 0.79
CA PHE A 107 -5.20 -13.91 1.48
C PHE A 107 -6.61 -14.14 0.96
N HIS A 108 -6.76 -14.61 -0.27
CA HIS A 108 -8.07 -15.00 -0.80
C HIS A 108 -8.46 -16.41 -0.35
N LYS A 109 -9.74 -16.62 -0.11
CA LYS A 109 -10.33 -17.93 0.23
C LYS A 109 -10.21 -18.92 -0.92
N THR A 110 -10.31 -18.44 -2.15
CA THR A 110 -10.03 -19.20 -3.38
C THR A 110 -8.80 -18.63 -4.06
N ALA A 111 -8.06 -19.48 -4.77
CA ALA A 111 -6.91 -19.08 -5.56
C ALA A 111 -7.21 -19.26 -7.05
N ILE A 112 -6.50 -18.50 -7.90
CA ILE A 112 -6.43 -18.82 -9.32
C ILE A 112 -5.76 -20.20 -9.46
N PRO A 113 -6.27 -21.10 -10.34
CA PRO A 113 -5.64 -22.41 -10.59
C PRO A 113 -4.19 -22.27 -11.02
N ASP A 114 -3.35 -23.26 -10.67
CA ASP A 114 -1.91 -23.20 -10.95
C ASP A 114 -1.59 -23.10 -12.45
N GLU A 115 -2.42 -23.68 -13.33
CA GLU A 115 -2.26 -23.54 -14.79
C GLU A 115 -2.45 -22.10 -15.30
N ASP A 116 -3.21 -21.29 -14.56
CA ASP A 116 -3.59 -19.92 -14.91
C ASP A 116 -2.77 -18.86 -14.16
N ASP A 117 -2.18 -19.20 -13.00
CA ASP A 117 -1.49 -18.29 -12.06
C ASP A 117 -0.39 -17.45 -12.71
N LEU A 118 0.25 -17.99 -13.76
CA LEU A 118 1.24 -17.24 -14.51
C LEU A 118 0.58 -16.02 -15.19
N ASN A 119 -0.55 -16.19 -15.86
CA ASN A 119 -1.15 -15.19 -16.74
C ASN A 119 -2.19 -14.31 -16.02
N PHE A 120 -2.79 -14.80 -14.95
CA PHE A 120 -3.88 -14.13 -14.25
C PHE A 120 -3.50 -13.73 -12.83
N THR A 121 -4.13 -12.67 -12.32
CA THR A 121 -3.98 -12.26 -10.92
C THR A 121 -5.30 -11.68 -10.39
N ARG A 122 -5.35 -11.39 -9.09
CA ARG A 122 -6.44 -10.68 -8.42
C ARG A 122 -5.85 -9.51 -7.63
N PHE A 123 -6.67 -8.54 -7.25
CA PHE A 123 -6.28 -7.57 -6.23
C PHE A 123 -5.87 -8.32 -4.96
N TYR A 124 -4.66 -8.06 -4.44
CA TYR A 124 -4.21 -8.73 -3.22
C TYR A 124 -5.11 -8.39 -2.03
N ARG A 125 -5.21 -7.08 -1.70
CA ARG A 125 -6.09 -6.54 -0.65
C ARG A 125 -6.21 -5.01 -0.79
N CYS A 126 -7.42 -4.48 -0.69
CA CYS A 126 -7.65 -3.04 -0.52
C CYS A 126 -7.43 -2.65 0.95
N HIS A 127 -6.64 -1.61 1.18
CA HIS A 127 -6.38 -1.08 2.52
C HIS A 127 -5.93 0.39 2.43
N ILE A 128 -5.93 1.05 3.59
CA ILE A 128 -5.17 2.27 3.81
C ILE A 128 -3.94 1.93 4.66
N ASP A 129 -2.82 2.62 4.43
CA ASP A 129 -1.66 2.51 5.30
C ASP A 129 -2.01 3.14 6.64
N ALA A 130 -2.20 2.34 7.69
CA ALA A 130 -2.44 2.88 9.01
C ALA A 130 -2.13 1.85 10.10
N ALA A 131 -1.59 2.33 11.22
CA ALA A 131 -1.37 1.53 12.41
C ALA A 131 -2.70 1.19 13.12
N LEU A 132 -3.67 2.10 13.05
CA LEU A 132 -5.03 2.01 13.60
C LEU A 132 -5.12 1.59 15.07
N TYR A 133 -4.06 1.87 15.84
CA TYR A 133 -4.02 1.68 17.28
C TYR A 133 -3.02 2.64 17.90
N ALA A 134 -3.46 3.47 18.85
CA ALA A 134 -2.71 4.55 19.51
C ALA A 134 -2.10 5.64 18.59
N LEU A 135 -2.08 5.42 17.28
CA LEU A 135 -1.55 6.31 16.26
C LEU A 135 -2.65 6.66 15.27
N SER A 136 -2.73 7.94 14.93
CA SER A 136 -3.58 8.41 13.83
C SER A 136 -3.06 7.87 12.49
N PRO A 137 -3.93 7.66 11.49
CA PRO A 137 -3.50 7.36 10.13
C PRO A 137 -2.52 8.41 9.60
N PRO A 138 -1.52 8.02 8.79
CA PRO A 138 -0.63 8.95 8.11
C PRO A 138 -1.42 9.86 7.17
N LYS A 139 -0.97 11.11 7.03
CA LYS A 139 -1.58 12.06 6.08
C LYS A 139 -1.25 11.73 4.63
N VAL A 140 -0.08 11.16 4.38
CA VAL A 140 0.44 10.83 3.05
C VAL A 140 1.33 9.59 3.11
N THR A 141 1.38 8.85 1.99
CA THR A 141 2.38 7.79 1.74
C THR A 141 3.21 8.19 0.52
N THR A 142 4.53 7.97 0.58
CA THR A 142 5.43 8.14 -0.57
C THR A 142 5.99 6.78 -1.00
N LEU A 143 5.93 6.50 -2.31
CA LEU A 143 6.50 5.29 -2.91
C LEU A 143 7.55 5.69 -3.96
N LEU A 144 8.75 5.16 -3.84
CA LEU A 144 9.84 5.36 -4.80
C LEU A 144 10.03 4.10 -5.64
N ALA A 145 9.88 4.23 -6.96
CA ALA A 145 10.14 3.14 -7.89
C ALA A 145 11.64 3.03 -8.20
N VAL A 146 12.31 2.04 -7.59
CA VAL A 146 13.75 1.77 -7.79
C VAL A 146 13.98 0.87 -9.00
N LYS A 147 13.30 -0.28 -9.04
CA LYS A 147 13.36 -1.24 -10.14
C LYS A 147 11.95 -1.73 -10.43
N VAL A 148 11.46 -1.43 -11.64
CA VAL A 148 10.13 -1.84 -12.09
C VAL A 148 10.28 -3.02 -13.05
N PRO A 149 9.52 -4.12 -12.90
CA PRO A 149 9.54 -5.22 -13.85
C PRO A 149 9.19 -4.75 -15.27
N ALA A 150 9.90 -5.28 -16.26
CA ALA A 150 9.62 -5.05 -17.66
C ALA A 150 9.23 -6.35 -18.37
N GLY A 151 8.52 -6.24 -19.49
CA GLY A 151 8.16 -7.37 -20.34
C GLY A 151 6.74 -7.86 -20.10
N ARG A 152 6.61 -9.06 -19.50
CA ARG A 152 5.33 -9.78 -19.39
C ARG A 152 4.28 -8.98 -18.62
N ARG A 153 3.03 -9.11 -19.03
CA ARG A 153 1.85 -8.53 -18.38
C ARG A 153 0.95 -9.64 -17.82
N GLN A 154 -0.02 -9.26 -16.99
CA GLN A 154 -1.02 -10.17 -16.42
C GLN A 154 -2.41 -9.59 -16.64
N THR A 155 -3.40 -10.47 -16.67
CA THR A 155 -4.81 -10.08 -16.63
C THR A 155 -5.29 -10.14 -15.19
N LEU A 156 -5.66 -9.00 -14.63
CA LEU A 156 -6.32 -8.92 -13.33
C LEU A 156 -7.79 -9.25 -13.51
N ARG A 157 -8.27 -10.29 -12.82
CA ARG A 157 -9.68 -10.66 -12.76
C ARG A 157 -10.31 -10.15 -11.47
N TYR A 158 -11.54 -9.63 -11.58
CA TYR A 158 -12.30 -9.18 -10.41
C TYR A 158 -12.89 -10.37 -9.65
N ASP A 159 -13.27 -11.43 -10.38
CA ASP A 159 -13.82 -12.69 -9.85
C ASP A 159 -14.96 -12.51 -8.84
N ASP A 160 -15.73 -11.43 -8.99
CA ASP A 160 -16.91 -11.07 -8.18
C ASP A 160 -18.24 -11.39 -8.90
N GLY A 161 -18.16 -12.06 -10.06
CA GLY A 161 -19.31 -12.44 -10.89
C GLY A 161 -19.66 -11.44 -12.00
N THR A 162 -18.99 -10.28 -12.05
CA THR A 162 -19.16 -9.29 -13.14
C THR A 162 -18.53 -9.76 -14.45
N GLY A 163 -17.45 -10.54 -14.37
CA GLY A 163 -16.60 -10.90 -15.52
C GLY A 163 -15.60 -9.80 -15.89
N ASP A 164 -15.42 -8.78 -15.05
CA ASP A 164 -14.51 -7.67 -15.31
C ASP A 164 -13.04 -8.12 -15.24
N GLU A 165 -12.26 -7.65 -16.23
CA GLU A 165 -10.84 -7.92 -16.37
C GLU A 165 -10.05 -6.65 -16.72
N LEU A 166 -8.79 -6.59 -16.29
CA LEU A 166 -7.86 -5.49 -16.61
C LEU A 166 -6.48 -6.03 -17.01
N ASP A 167 -5.95 -5.59 -18.14
CA ASP A 167 -4.55 -5.85 -18.51
C ASP A 167 -3.60 -4.93 -17.72
N VAL A 168 -2.71 -5.53 -16.92
CA VAL A 168 -1.83 -4.82 -15.99
C VAL A 168 -0.35 -5.24 -16.12
N PRO A 169 0.61 -4.31 -15.95
CA PRO A 169 2.00 -4.70 -15.78
C PRO A 169 2.22 -5.38 -14.41
N LEU A 170 3.32 -6.12 -14.28
CA LEU A 170 3.69 -6.73 -13.00
C LEU A 170 4.03 -5.67 -11.96
N GLY A 171 3.65 -5.92 -10.70
CA GLY A 171 3.93 -5.01 -9.58
C GLY A 171 3.10 -3.73 -9.57
N THR A 172 1.95 -3.72 -10.27
CA THR A 172 1.04 -2.57 -10.30
C THR A 172 0.38 -2.34 -8.95
N THR A 173 0.31 -1.08 -8.52
CA THR A 173 -0.52 -0.64 -7.40
C THR A 173 -1.76 0.06 -7.94
N ALA A 174 -2.94 -0.42 -7.56
CA ALA A 174 -4.20 0.24 -7.86
C ALA A 174 -4.60 1.16 -6.70
N PHE A 175 -5.21 2.30 -7.04
CA PHE A 175 -5.73 3.27 -6.09
C PHE A 175 -7.22 3.47 -6.34
N VAL A 176 -7.97 3.65 -5.25
CA VAL A 176 -9.40 3.99 -5.28
C VAL A 176 -9.62 5.28 -4.47
N SER A 177 -10.48 6.17 -4.98
CA SER A 177 -10.80 7.43 -4.29
C SER A 177 -11.97 7.21 -3.33
N GLY A 178 -11.70 7.27 -2.03
CA GLY A 178 -12.76 7.23 -1.01
C GLY A 178 -13.76 8.38 -1.14
N GLN A 179 -13.32 9.54 -1.62
CA GLN A 179 -14.20 10.67 -1.92
C GLN A 179 -15.17 10.33 -3.07
N ASN A 180 -14.66 9.81 -4.19
CA ASN A 180 -15.51 9.45 -5.32
C ASN A 180 -16.45 8.30 -4.94
N MET A 181 -15.96 7.30 -4.19
CA MET A 181 -16.80 6.22 -3.68
C MET A 181 -17.95 6.75 -2.84
N TYR A 182 -17.68 7.73 -1.96
CA TYR A 182 -18.70 8.39 -1.16
C TYR A 182 -19.70 9.19 -2.02
N GLU A 183 -19.22 9.92 -3.03
CA GLU A 183 -20.07 10.70 -3.93
C GLU A 183 -21.00 9.81 -4.77
N LEU A 184 -20.57 8.59 -5.11
CA LEU A 184 -21.35 7.59 -5.85
C LEU A 184 -22.44 6.91 -5.02
N LEU A 185 -22.43 7.04 -3.69
CA LEU A 185 -23.47 6.50 -2.82
C LEU A 185 -24.83 7.17 -3.08
N SER A 186 -25.90 6.40 -2.89
CA SER A 186 -27.27 6.95 -2.85
C SER A 186 -27.42 7.94 -1.68
N ASP A 187 -28.40 8.85 -1.75
CA ASP A 187 -28.63 9.81 -0.66
C ASP A 187 -28.96 9.12 0.67
N LYS A 188 -29.69 8.00 0.60
CA LYS A 188 -29.99 7.15 1.75
C LYS A 188 -28.72 6.55 2.36
N ASP A 189 -27.82 6.03 1.55
CA ASP A 189 -26.57 5.44 2.04
C ASP A 189 -25.64 6.54 2.59
N LYS A 190 -25.62 7.73 1.97
CA LYS A 190 -24.90 8.91 2.50
C LYS A 190 -25.40 9.30 3.88
N GLU A 191 -26.71 9.31 4.10
CA GLU A 191 -27.31 9.57 5.42
C GLU A 191 -26.88 8.51 6.45
N PHE A 192 -26.95 7.23 6.06
CA PHE A 192 -26.54 6.12 6.92
C PHE A 192 -25.06 6.22 7.33
N VAL A 193 -24.13 6.34 6.38
CA VAL A 193 -22.69 6.33 6.68
C VAL A 193 -22.24 7.57 7.45
N ARG A 194 -22.93 8.71 7.31
CA ARG A 194 -22.67 9.92 8.11
C ARG A 194 -23.02 9.74 9.59
N ALA A 195 -23.98 8.88 9.90
CA ALA A 195 -24.38 8.56 11.27
C ALA A 195 -23.63 7.33 11.84
N ALA A 196 -22.96 6.56 10.99
CA ALA A 196 -22.22 5.37 11.39
C ALA A 196 -20.91 5.70 12.10
N LYS A 197 -20.46 4.77 12.94
CA LYS A 197 -19.12 4.76 13.53
C LYS A 197 -18.47 3.43 13.21
N VAL A 198 -17.18 3.48 12.85
CA VAL A 198 -16.36 2.30 12.58
C VAL A 198 -15.34 2.16 13.70
N GLU A 199 -15.29 0.98 14.31
CA GLU A 199 -14.24 0.60 15.25
C GLU A 199 -13.24 -0.30 14.52
N TYR A 200 -11.98 0.14 14.46
CA TYR A 200 -10.92 -0.65 13.86
C TYR A 200 -10.33 -1.61 14.90
N ALA A 201 -10.12 -2.86 14.49
CA ALA A 201 -9.42 -3.82 15.34
C ALA A 201 -8.00 -3.32 15.68
N PRO A 202 -7.55 -3.45 16.93
CA PRO A 202 -6.20 -3.07 17.32
C PRO A 202 -5.19 -3.94 16.56
N HIS A 203 -4.13 -3.31 16.04
CA HIS A 203 -3.11 -3.98 15.22
C HIS A 203 -3.74 -4.83 14.10
N PRO A 204 -4.45 -4.21 13.13
CA PRO A 204 -5.34 -4.90 12.20
C PRO A 204 -4.63 -5.98 11.37
N TYR A 205 -3.35 -5.79 11.04
CA TYR A 205 -2.55 -6.78 10.30
C TYR A 205 -2.10 -7.99 11.12
N VAL A 206 -2.14 -7.90 12.45
CA VAL A 206 -1.96 -9.05 13.35
C VAL A 206 -3.33 -9.71 13.56
N TRP A 207 -4.36 -8.91 13.80
CA TRP A 207 -5.71 -9.38 14.05
C TRP A 207 -6.29 -10.19 12.87
N MET A 208 -6.10 -9.73 11.63
CA MET A 208 -6.55 -10.43 10.42
C MET A 208 -5.62 -11.54 9.92
N SER A 209 -4.58 -11.92 10.68
CA SER A 209 -3.55 -12.87 10.19
C SER A 209 -4.08 -14.26 9.82
N LYS A 210 -5.26 -14.64 10.34
CA LYS A 210 -5.96 -15.89 10.02
C LYS A 210 -7.23 -15.69 9.19
N ALA A 211 -7.46 -14.49 8.69
CA ALA A 211 -8.64 -14.16 7.91
C ALA A 211 -8.37 -14.34 6.41
N SER A 212 -9.43 -14.59 5.65
CA SER A 212 -9.38 -14.71 4.20
C SER A 212 -10.50 -13.90 3.54
N TRP A 213 -10.19 -13.29 2.39
CA TRP A 213 -11.14 -12.56 1.56
C TRP A 213 -11.97 -13.53 0.72
N ASP A 214 -13.29 -13.40 0.81
CA ASP A 214 -14.24 -14.20 0.01
C ASP A 214 -14.56 -13.46 -1.30
N ARG A 215 -14.85 -12.16 -1.21
CA ARG A 215 -15.09 -11.24 -2.34
C ARG A 215 -14.44 -9.88 -2.08
N MET A 216 -14.33 -9.04 -3.11
CA MET A 216 -13.92 -7.64 -2.93
C MET A 216 -14.83 -7.00 -1.86
N ALA A 217 -14.23 -6.62 -0.72
CA ALA A 217 -14.86 -6.01 0.46
C ALA A 217 -15.50 -6.94 1.52
N SER A 218 -15.38 -8.27 1.46
CA SER A 218 -15.79 -9.15 2.57
C SER A 218 -14.65 -10.02 3.09
N CYS A 219 -14.51 -10.04 4.43
CA CYS A 219 -13.47 -10.78 5.13
C CYS A 219 -14.10 -11.83 6.04
N THR A 220 -13.59 -13.06 5.99
CA THR A 220 -14.07 -14.17 6.81
C THR A 220 -12.94 -14.71 7.68
N SER A 221 -13.24 -15.08 8.92
CA SER A 221 -12.34 -15.85 9.79
C SER A 221 -13.14 -16.91 10.53
N GLU A 222 -12.61 -18.14 10.62
CA GLU A 222 -13.29 -19.26 11.29
C GLU A 222 -14.74 -19.48 10.80
N GLN A 223 -14.97 -19.35 9.49
CA GLN A 223 -16.29 -19.49 8.84
C GLN A 223 -17.35 -18.45 9.28
N ARG A 224 -16.93 -17.35 9.91
CA ARG A 224 -17.79 -16.20 10.23
C ARG A 224 -17.37 -14.99 9.42
N GLU A 225 -18.35 -14.24 8.91
CA GLU A 225 -18.12 -12.91 8.35
C GLU A 225 -17.68 -11.97 9.47
N LEU A 226 -16.57 -11.26 9.24
CA LEU A 226 -16.04 -10.30 10.19
C LEU A 226 -16.72 -8.93 10.06
N PHE A 227 -17.32 -8.65 8.90
CA PHE A 227 -18.07 -7.44 8.56
C PHE A 227 -19.11 -7.74 7.48
#